data_AF-A0A1V4VDM6-F1
#
_entry.id   AF-A0A1V4VDM6-F1
#
_cell.length_a   1.000
_cell.length_b   1.000
_cell.length_c   1.000
_cell.angle_alpha   90.00
_cell.angle_beta   90.00
_cell.angle_gamma   90.00
#
_symmetry.space_group_name_H-M   'P 1'
#
loop_
_entity.id
_entity.type
_entity.pdbx_description
1 polymer ?
#
loop_
_entity_poly.entity_id
_entity_poly.type
_entity_poly.pdbx_seq_one_letter_code
_entity_poly.pdbx_strand_id
1 'polypeptide(L)'
;MIKKTIISINIILSILSMFVSLPAMAYNRTNAINYAESYAVNPNSNYRYYGSSGDCTNFTSQCLYAGGESMVTGTQDSYYVWWYNNFSTPWTWDDVCAYNWSLASRSYDWQTQNSSPTRGQLKGTYPGTTSVPYPSGVSAGDLFYYDWYGYGEIDHSSIYVCNGTDPDSGYSGALIDQHSNNVAHEIWSLSYRNTDRNTTTIYCVHMY
;
A
#
# COMPACT_ATOMS: atom_id res chain seq x y z
N MET A 1 5.60 29.46 73.98
CA MET A 1 4.98 30.09 72.79
C MET A 1 5.77 29.72 71.57
N ILE A 2 5.07 29.18 70.57
CA ILE A 2 5.57 28.50 69.36
C ILE A 2 5.90 29.54 68.28
N LYS A 3 6.95 29.32 67.49
CA LYS A 3 6.99 29.68 66.05
C LYS A 3 8.04 28.80 65.34
N LYS A 4 7.59 27.65 64.81
CA LYS A 4 8.33 26.90 63.79
C LYS A 4 7.84 27.41 62.43
N THR A 5 8.68 28.16 61.74
CA THR A 5 8.41 28.57 60.35
C THR A 5 8.69 27.37 59.44
N ILE A 6 7.64 26.81 58.85
CA ILE A 6 7.74 25.75 57.85
C ILE A 6 7.89 26.44 56.50
N ILE A 7 9.03 26.24 55.85
CA ILE A 7 9.26 26.67 54.46
C ILE A 7 8.70 25.54 53.58
N SER A 8 7.58 25.82 52.92
CA SER A 8 6.96 24.89 51.97
C SER A 8 7.72 24.95 50.65
N ILE A 9 8.47 23.89 50.33
CA ILE A 9 9.10 23.71 49.02
C ILE A 9 8.06 23.06 48.09
N ASN A 10 7.55 23.82 47.12
CA ASN A 10 6.71 23.28 46.05
C ASN A 10 7.63 22.70 44.96
N ILE A 11 7.84 21.39 44.96
CA ILE A 11 8.44 20.68 43.82
C ILE A 11 7.33 20.43 42.82
N ILE A 12 7.28 21.25 41.76
CA ILE A 12 6.48 20.95 40.57
C ILE A 12 7.24 19.84 39.83
N LEU A 13 6.75 18.61 39.94
CA LEU A 13 7.24 17.48 39.17
C LEU A 13 6.65 17.57 37.76
N SER A 14 7.36 18.24 36.85
CA SER A 14 7.01 18.26 35.44
C SER A 14 7.24 16.86 34.85
N ILE A 15 6.19 16.04 34.79
CA ILE A 15 6.21 14.78 34.06
C ILE A 15 6.23 15.14 32.56
N LEU A 16 7.44 15.22 32.00
CA LEU A 16 7.62 15.23 30.55
C LEU A 16 7.22 13.84 30.07
N SER A 17 6.00 13.67 29.57
CA SER A 17 5.58 12.44 28.90
C SER A 17 6.37 12.34 27.60
N MET A 18 7.55 11.73 27.66
CA MET A 18 8.21 11.22 26.48
C MET A 18 7.32 10.09 25.96
N PHE A 19 6.47 10.40 24.99
CA PHE A 19 5.92 9.39 24.11
C PHE A 19 7.13 8.71 23.46
N VAL A 20 7.49 7.53 23.96
CA VAL A 20 8.43 6.67 23.25
C VAL A 20 7.69 6.24 22.00
N SER A 21 7.90 6.96 20.91
CA SER A 21 7.54 6.49 19.58
C SER A 21 8.28 5.17 19.41
N LEU A 22 7.56 4.05 19.49
CA LEU A 22 8.10 2.79 19.00
C LEU A 22 8.55 3.07 17.56
N PRO A 23 9.76 2.69 17.16
CA PRO A 23 10.16 2.87 15.77
C PRO A 23 9.06 2.24 14.93
N ALA A 24 8.47 3.02 14.02
CA ALA A 24 7.61 2.45 12.99
C ALA A 24 8.43 1.29 12.40
N MET A 25 7.91 0.06 12.52
CA MET A 25 8.60 -1.08 11.95
C MET A 25 8.81 -0.75 10.47
N ALA A 26 10.06 -0.71 10.04
CA ALA A 26 10.38 -0.47 8.65
C ALA A 26 9.66 -1.52 7.79
N TYR A 27 9.17 -1.12 6.63
CA TYR A 27 8.43 -2.02 5.75
C TYR A 27 9.26 -3.24 5.39
N ASN A 28 8.69 -4.41 5.65
CA ASN A 28 9.26 -5.70 5.33
C ASN A 28 8.75 -6.17 3.96
N ARG A 29 9.54 -5.84 2.93
CA ARG A 29 9.31 -6.25 1.54
C ARG A 29 9.08 -7.75 1.38
N THR A 30 9.86 -8.57 2.08
CA THR A 30 9.74 -10.03 1.98
C THR A 30 8.39 -10.52 2.47
N ASN A 31 7.85 -9.96 3.56
CA ASN A 31 6.52 -10.33 4.03
C ASN A 31 5.41 -9.88 3.07
N ALA A 32 5.53 -8.69 2.48
CA ALA A 32 4.59 -8.20 1.49
C ALA A 32 4.58 -9.09 0.23
N ILE A 33 5.75 -9.47 -0.28
CA ILE A 33 5.89 -10.38 -1.41
C ILE A 33 5.31 -11.75 -1.06
N ASN A 34 5.66 -12.33 0.09
CA ASN A 34 5.13 -13.63 0.51
C ASN A 34 3.60 -13.61 0.63
N TYR A 35 3.02 -12.49 1.07
CA TYR A 35 1.57 -12.32 1.08
C TYR A 35 1.00 -12.31 -0.33
N ALA A 36 1.58 -11.51 -1.23
CA ALA A 36 1.17 -11.43 -2.62
C ALA A 36 1.18 -12.82 -3.28
N GLU A 37 2.31 -13.53 -3.20
CA GLU A 37 2.50 -14.88 -3.75
C GLU A 37 1.48 -15.89 -3.19
N SER A 38 1.06 -15.72 -1.93
CA SER A 38 0.09 -16.62 -1.29
C SER A 38 -1.35 -16.39 -1.77
N TYR A 39 -1.70 -15.15 -2.11
CA TYR A 39 -3.09 -14.73 -2.30
C TYR A 39 -3.44 -14.17 -3.67
N ALA A 40 -2.46 -13.94 -4.55
CA ALA A 40 -2.67 -13.36 -5.88
C ALA A 40 -3.71 -14.12 -6.72
N VAL A 41 -3.71 -15.47 -6.65
CA VAL A 41 -4.65 -16.33 -7.38
C VAL A 41 -5.89 -16.67 -6.54
N ASN A 42 -5.70 -16.87 -5.24
CA ASN A 42 -6.76 -17.27 -4.30
C ASN A 42 -6.91 -16.18 -3.23
N PRO A 43 -7.88 -15.26 -3.35
CA PRO A 43 -8.01 -14.14 -2.42
C PRO A 43 -8.12 -14.59 -0.96
N ASN A 44 -7.49 -13.82 -0.06
CA ASN A 44 -7.51 -14.12 1.37
C ASN A 44 -8.93 -13.97 1.95
N SER A 45 -9.50 -15.06 2.46
CA SER A 45 -10.85 -15.08 3.04
C SER A 45 -11.01 -14.25 4.32
N ASN A 46 -9.92 -13.79 4.94
CA ASN A 46 -9.95 -12.90 6.10
C ASN A 46 -10.23 -11.43 5.73
N TYR A 47 -10.23 -11.12 4.43
CA TYR A 47 -10.58 -9.81 3.92
C TYR A 47 -11.76 -9.94 2.97
N ARG A 48 -12.54 -8.87 2.88
CA ARG A 48 -13.60 -8.71 1.92
C ARG A 48 -12.99 -8.69 0.54
N TYR A 49 -13.48 -9.56 -0.32
CA TYR A 49 -13.11 -9.59 -1.72
C TYR A 49 -14.12 -8.79 -2.55
N TYR A 50 -13.64 -7.81 -3.31
CA TYR A 50 -14.50 -6.94 -4.13
C TYR A 50 -14.69 -7.42 -5.58
N GLY A 51 -14.18 -8.61 -5.93
CA GLY A 51 -14.26 -9.14 -7.29
C GLY A 51 -13.13 -8.66 -8.19
N SER A 52 -13.07 -9.24 -9.39
CA SER A 52 -11.94 -9.07 -10.33
C SER A 52 -11.78 -7.66 -10.92
N SER A 53 -12.73 -6.76 -10.71
CA SER A 53 -12.69 -5.38 -11.21
C SER A 53 -12.60 -4.33 -10.11
N GLY A 54 -12.57 -4.73 -8.83
CA GLY A 54 -12.64 -3.80 -7.70
C GLY A 54 -11.65 -4.08 -6.58
N ASP A 55 -10.89 -5.17 -6.63
CA ASP A 55 -10.10 -5.64 -5.50
C ASP A 55 -8.60 -5.28 -5.58
N CYS A 56 -8.14 -4.66 -6.68
CA CYS A 56 -6.73 -4.37 -6.90
C CYS A 56 -6.04 -3.65 -5.74
N THR A 57 -6.64 -2.58 -5.25
CA THR A 57 -6.06 -1.75 -4.18
C THR A 57 -6.31 -2.34 -2.80
N ASN A 58 -7.43 -3.05 -2.63
CA ASN A 58 -7.64 -3.84 -1.41
C ASN A 58 -6.56 -4.92 -1.26
N PHE A 59 -6.17 -5.58 -2.35
CA PHE A 59 -5.10 -6.57 -2.36
C PHE A 59 -3.72 -5.97 -2.09
N THR A 60 -3.34 -4.91 -2.80
CA THR A 60 -2.04 -4.26 -2.55
C THR A 60 -1.96 -3.70 -1.14
N SER A 61 -3.07 -3.20 -0.58
CA SER A 61 -3.12 -2.78 0.82
C SER A 61 -2.93 -3.92 1.81
N GLN A 62 -3.52 -5.10 1.54
CA GLN A 62 -3.26 -6.30 2.34
C GLN A 62 -1.78 -6.72 2.29
N CYS A 63 -1.15 -6.66 1.12
CA CYS A 63 0.28 -6.94 0.96
C CYS A 63 1.13 -6.00 1.81
N LEU A 64 0.84 -4.68 1.76
CA LEU A 64 1.54 -3.67 2.53
C LEU A 64 1.35 -3.86 4.05
N TYR A 65 0.13 -4.19 4.48
CA TYR A 65 -0.17 -4.48 5.88
C TYR A 65 0.58 -5.71 6.38
N ALA A 66 0.62 -6.78 5.59
CA ALA A 66 1.44 -7.97 5.88
C ALA A 66 2.94 -7.64 5.89
N GLY A 67 3.36 -6.68 5.07
CA GLY A 67 4.67 -6.04 5.08
C GLY A 67 4.97 -5.21 6.34
N GLY A 68 3.99 -4.98 7.21
CA GLY A 68 4.17 -4.25 8.46
C GLY A 68 3.85 -2.76 8.40
N GLU A 69 3.23 -2.27 7.32
CA GLU A 69 2.71 -0.90 7.31
C GLU A 69 1.61 -0.75 8.38
N SER A 70 1.83 0.15 9.36
CA SER A 70 0.86 0.37 10.43
C SER A 70 -0.37 1.13 9.93
N MET A 71 -1.55 0.58 10.24
CA MET A 71 -2.82 1.26 10.01
C MET A 71 -2.92 2.56 10.81
N VAL A 72 -3.55 3.57 10.19
CA VAL A 72 -3.91 4.85 10.82
C VAL A 72 -5.42 4.99 10.75
N THR A 73 -6.10 4.89 11.89
CA THR A 73 -7.57 4.89 11.96
C THR A 73 -8.15 6.30 11.91
N GLY A 74 -9.38 6.44 11.42
CA GLY A 74 -10.16 7.68 11.50
C GLY A 74 -11.40 7.60 10.61
N THR A 75 -11.92 8.74 10.15
CA THR A 75 -13.08 8.74 9.25
C THR A 75 -12.72 8.09 7.92
N GLN A 76 -13.66 7.37 7.32
CA GLN A 76 -13.43 6.60 6.09
C GLN A 76 -12.94 7.46 4.91
N ASP A 77 -13.39 8.70 4.82
CA ASP A 77 -13.17 9.63 3.71
C ASP A 77 -11.94 10.54 3.87
N SER A 78 -11.31 10.56 5.05
CA SER A 78 -10.13 11.38 5.31
C SER A 78 -8.95 10.93 4.44
N TYR A 79 -8.20 11.90 3.92
CA TYR A 79 -6.99 11.65 3.14
C TYR A 79 -5.81 11.17 4.00
N TYR A 80 -5.91 11.26 5.33
CA TYR A 80 -4.79 11.05 6.27
C TYR A 80 -4.93 9.76 7.10
N VAL A 81 -5.68 8.78 6.60
CA VAL A 81 -5.98 7.53 7.33
C VAL A 81 -5.85 6.34 6.39
N TRP A 82 -5.45 5.18 6.88
CA TRP A 82 -5.36 3.97 6.06
C TRP A 82 -5.59 2.79 6.97
N TRP A 83 -6.73 2.13 6.83
CA TRP A 83 -7.17 1.11 7.77
C TRP A 83 -8.22 0.19 7.16
N TYR A 84 -8.25 -1.03 7.70
CA TYR A 84 -9.26 -2.05 7.47
C TYR A 84 -9.78 -2.55 8.81
N ASN A 85 -11.08 -2.80 8.93
CA ASN A 85 -11.69 -3.28 10.14
C ASN A 85 -12.67 -4.42 9.83
N ASN A 86 -12.33 -5.60 10.34
CA ASN A 86 -13.18 -6.80 10.27
C ASN A 86 -14.09 -6.99 11.49
N PHE A 87 -14.16 -5.99 12.35
CA PHE A 87 -14.88 -6.01 13.62
C PHE A 87 -14.50 -7.19 14.54
N SER A 88 -13.31 -7.78 14.34
CA SER A 88 -12.89 -9.02 15.01
C SER A 88 -13.88 -10.18 14.83
N THR A 89 -14.56 -10.23 13.68
CA THR A 89 -15.47 -11.33 13.33
C THR A 89 -14.87 -12.16 12.18
N PRO A 90 -15.34 -13.41 11.98
CA PRO A 90 -14.91 -14.23 10.85
C PRO A 90 -15.64 -13.89 9.54
N TRP A 91 -16.62 -12.99 9.57
CA TRP A 91 -17.40 -12.59 8.41
C TRP A 91 -16.78 -11.35 7.78
N THR A 92 -16.84 -11.24 6.45
CA THR A 92 -16.22 -10.12 5.72
C THR A 92 -17.21 -9.23 4.99
N TRP A 93 -18.52 -9.57 5.03
CA TRP A 93 -19.54 -8.82 4.29
C TRP A 93 -19.85 -7.46 4.93
N ASP A 94 -19.63 -7.32 6.24
CA ASP A 94 -19.80 -6.11 7.02
C ASP A 94 -18.49 -5.33 7.23
N ASP A 95 -17.35 -5.86 6.78
CA ASP A 95 -16.07 -5.18 6.91
C ASP A 95 -16.08 -3.79 6.27
N VAL A 96 -15.38 -2.88 6.94
CA VAL A 96 -15.24 -1.48 6.52
C VAL A 96 -13.77 -1.10 6.46
N CYS A 97 -13.44 -0.15 5.58
CA CYS A 97 -12.08 0.32 5.37
C CYS A 97 -12.06 1.80 4.96
N ALA A 98 -10.93 2.46 5.14
CA ALA A 98 -10.70 3.80 4.61
C ALA A 98 -10.71 3.79 3.07
N TYR A 99 -11.09 4.91 2.44
CA TYR A 99 -10.95 5.05 1.00
C TYR A 99 -9.51 4.91 0.52
N ASN A 100 -8.53 5.33 1.32
CA ASN A 100 -7.11 5.15 0.99
C ASN A 100 -6.67 3.67 1.03
N TRP A 101 -7.43 2.77 1.65
CA TRP A 101 -7.17 1.32 1.64
C TRP A 101 -7.67 0.64 0.36
N SER A 102 -8.78 1.10 -0.22
CA SER A 102 -9.47 0.37 -1.28
C SER A 102 -9.61 1.10 -2.62
N LEU A 103 -9.41 2.42 -2.68
CA LEU A 103 -9.49 3.21 -3.92
C LEU A 103 -8.09 3.57 -4.41
N ALA A 104 -7.80 3.28 -5.69
CA ALA A 104 -6.45 3.35 -6.23
C ALA A 104 -5.84 4.76 -6.18
N SER A 105 -6.60 5.79 -6.58
CA SER A 105 -6.20 7.21 -6.47
C SER A 105 -5.89 7.62 -5.04
N ARG A 106 -6.77 7.25 -4.10
CA ARG A 106 -6.62 7.54 -2.67
C ARG A 106 -5.43 6.81 -2.04
N SER A 107 -5.17 5.57 -2.45
CA SER A 107 -3.99 4.81 -2.01
C SER A 107 -2.69 5.44 -2.51
N TYR A 108 -2.62 5.80 -3.79
CA TYR A 108 -1.44 6.48 -4.34
C TYR A 108 -1.11 7.76 -3.57
N ASP A 109 -2.11 8.59 -3.30
CA ASP A 109 -1.95 9.83 -2.54
C ASP A 109 -1.55 9.56 -1.08
N TRP A 110 -2.15 8.57 -0.42
CA TRP A 110 -1.75 8.14 0.92
C TRP A 110 -0.28 7.75 0.97
N GLN A 111 0.16 6.90 0.04
CA GLN A 111 1.52 6.39 0.06
C GLN A 111 2.55 7.48 -0.22
N THR A 112 2.25 8.39 -1.14
CA THR A 112 3.24 9.36 -1.64
C THR A 112 3.20 10.73 -0.95
N GLN A 113 2.08 11.12 -0.35
CA GLN A 113 1.85 12.51 0.07
C GLN A 113 1.15 12.65 1.42
N ASN A 114 0.10 11.87 1.68
CA ASN A 114 -0.82 12.13 2.81
C ASN A 114 -0.55 11.30 4.07
N SER A 115 0.60 10.61 4.12
CA SER A 115 1.06 9.87 5.29
C SER A 115 2.22 10.61 5.99
N SER A 116 2.30 10.45 7.32
CA SER A 116 3.39 10.98 8.14
C SER A 116 3.92 9.90 9.10
N PRO A 117 5.17 9.43 8.94
CA PRO A 117 6.07 9.73 7.81
C PRO A 117 5.48 9.25 6.47
N THR A 118 5.95 9.84 5.37
CA THR A 118 5.59 9.38 4.03
C THR A 118 6.02 7.93 3.85
N ARG A 119 5.13 7.10 3.29
CA ARG A 119 5.30 5.63 3.18
C ARG A 119 5.95 5.16 1.89
N GLY A 120 5.90 5.98 0.84
CA GLY A 120 6.54 5.69 -0.43
C GLY A 120 6.92 6.93 -1.23
N GLN A 121 7.71 6.72 -2.27
CA GLN A 121 8.23 7.78 -3.12
C GLN A 121 8.04 7.43 -4.59
N LEU A 122 7.43 8.35 -5.34
CA LEU A 122 7.42 8.26 -6.80
C LEU A 122 8.85 8.33 -7.34
N LYS A 123 9.27 7.31 -8.08
CA LYS A 123 10.61 7.21 -8.68
C LYS A 123 10.65 7.64 -10.13
N GLY A 124 9.52 7.51 -10.82
CA GLY A 124 9.35 7.89 -12.21
C GLY A 124 8.06 7.34 -12.79
N THR A 125 7.80 7.72 -14.03
CA THR A 125 6.65 7.24 -14.80
C THR A 125 7.08 6.64 -16.12
N TYR A 126 6.25 5.74 -16.65
CA TYR A 126 6.44 5.09 -17.94
C TYR A 126 5.12 5.06 -18.72
N PRO A 127 5.14 5.12 -20.05
CA PRO A 127 3.93 4.89 -20.84
C PRO A 127 3.53 3.41 -20.76
N GLY A 128 2.23 3.11 -20.87
CA GLY A 128 1.72 1.74 -20.93
C GLY A 128 2.26 0.93 -22.11
N THR A 129 2.81 1.59 -23.13
CA THR A 129 3.49 0.97 -24.28
C THR A 129 4.97 0.65 -24.04
N THR A 130 5.50 0.91 -22.85
CA THR A 130 6.91 0.71 -22.51
C THR A 130 7.36 -0.74 -22.76
N SER A 131 8.57 -0.88 -23.30
CA SER A 131 9.30 -2.14 -23.45
C SER A 131 10.44 -2.28 -22.44
N VAL A 132 10.54 -1.37 -21.46
CA VAL A 132 11.56 -1.42 -20.42
C VAL A 132 11.29 -2.65 -19.53
N PRO A 133 12.22 -3.62 -19.46
CA PRO A 133 11.98 -4.84 -18.69
C PRO A 133 12.00 -4.59 -17.18
N TYR A 134 12.85 -3.65 -16.72
CA TYR A 134 13.03 -3.33 -15.31
C TYR A 134 12.97 -1.81 -15.09
N PRO A 135 11.91 -1.28 -14.47
CA PRO A 135 11.80 0.14 -14.17
C PRO A 135 12.85 0.57 -13.14
N SER A 136 13.40 1.77 -13.30
CA SER A 136 14.48 2.26 -12.45
C SER A 136 13.97 2.77 -11.10
N GLY A 137 14.80 2.60 -10.06
CA GLY A 137 14.52 3.11 -8.72
C GLY A 137 13.51 2.31 -7.90
N VAL A 138 12.94 1.23 -8.46
CA VAL A 138 12.05 0.29 -7.76
C VAL A 138 12.59 -1.15 -7.80
N SER A 139 12.11 -1.98 -6.90
CA SER A 139 12.50 -3.37 -6.67
C SER A 139 11.32 -4.19 -6.12
N ALA A 140 11.46 -5.51 -6.01
CA ALA A 140 10.41 -6.35 -5.43
C ALA A 140 9.97 -5.83 -4.04
N GLY A 141 8.66 -5.87 -3.82
CA GLY A 141 7.96 -5.23 -2.70
C GLY A 141 7.53 -3.78 -2.97
N ASP A 142 7.91 -3.17 -4.10
CA ASP A 142 7.38 -1.87 -4.51
C ASP A 142 6.04 -1.99 -5.23
N LEU A 143 5.31 -0.88 -5.30
CA LEU A 143 4.02 -0.82 -5.98
C LEU A 143 4.12 -0.12 -7.34
N PHE A 144 3.29 -0.58 -8.27
CA PHE A 144 2.96 0.17 -9.48
C PHE A 144 1.51 0.65 -9.39
N TYR A 145 1.30 1.89 -9.81
CA TYR A 145 -0.01 2.49 -9.95
C TYR A 145 -0.24 2.85 -11.41
N TYR A 146 -1.44 2.67 -11.92
CA TYR A 146 -1.76 2.85 -13.32
C TYR A 146 -2.90 3.84 -13.46
N ASP A 147 -2.65 4.91 -14.20
CA ASP A 147 -3.66 5.79 -14.79
C ASP A 147 -3.91 5.26 -16.20
N TRP A 148 -5.02 4.56 -16.44
CA TRP A 148 -5.28 3.90 -17.71
C TRP A 148 -5.50 4.88 -18.85
N TYR A 149 -6.06 6.02 -18.52
CA TYR A 149 -6.65 6.95 -19.47
C TYR A 149 -5.83 8.24 -19.62
N GLY A 150 -4.78 8.41 -18.82
CA GLY A 150 -3.85 9.53 -18.88
C GLY A 150 -4.43 10.85 -18.41
N TYR A 151 -5.50 10.84 -17.60
CA TYR A 151 -6.15 12.05 -17.09
C TYR A 151 -5.65 12.48 -15.71
N GLY A 152 -4.66 11.79 -15.16
CA GLY A 152 -4.00 12.13 -13.90
C GLY A 152 -4.64 11.51 -12.66
N GLU A 153 -5.60 10.61 -12.80
CA GLU A 153 -6.14 9.81 -11.69
C GLU A 153 -5.70 8.36 -11.84
N ILE A 154 -5.39 7.73 -10.71
CA ILE A 154 -4.99 6.33 -10.69
C ILE A 154 -6.24 5.45 -10.66
N ASP A 155 -6.33 4.53 -11.62
CA ASP A 155 -7.41 3.56 -11.77
C ASP A 155 -7.05 2.19 -11.16
N HIS A 156 -5.76 1.86 -11.07
CA HIS A 156 -5.33 0.51 -10.70
C HIS A 156 -4.01 0.46 -9.93
N SER A 157 -3.77 -0.64 -9.23
CA SER A 157 -2.52 -0.90 -8.50
C SER A 157 -2.09 -2.37 -8.56
N SER A 158 -0.78 -2.60 -8.48
CA SER A 158 -0.16 -3.93 -8.40
C SER A 158 1.11 -3.90 -7.54
N ILE A 159 1.58 -5.07 -7.13
CA ILE A 159 2.83 -5.22 -6.36
C ILE A 159 3.88 -5.98 -7.17
N TYR A 160 5.10 -5.45 -7.22
CA TYR A 160 6.26 -6.11 -7.83
C TYR A 160 6.74 -7.26 -6.93
N VAL A 161 6.74 -8.49 -7.41
CA VAL A 161 7.08 -9.68 -6.60
C VAL A 161 8.43 -10.31 -6.95
N CYS A 162 8.78 -10.40 -8.23
CA CYS A 162 10.03 -11.03 -8.65
C CYS A 162 10.46 -10.61 -10.06
N ASN A 163 11.70 -10.93 -10.44
CA ASN A 163 12.14 -10.88 -11.82
C ASN A 163 11.96 -12.25 -12.47
N GLY A 164 11.45 -12.28 -13.69
CA GLY A 164 11.24 -13.54 -14.39
C GLY A 164 10.70 -13.35 -15.79
N THR A 165 10.06 -14.40 -16.28
CA THR A 165 9.35 -14.41 -17.57
C THR A 165 7.87 -14.59 -17.28
N ASP A 166 7.06 -13.65 -17.75
CA ASP A 166 5.61 -13.75 -17.71
C ASP A 166 5.17 -14.99 -18.50
N PRO A 167 4.46 -15.95 -17.87
CA PRO A 167 4.11 -17.22 -18.49
C PRO A 167 3.12 -17.07 -19.65
N ASP A 168 2.30 -16.01 -19.65
CA ASP A 168 1.26 -15.79 -20.64
C ASP A 168 1.74 -14.97 -21.83
N SER A 169 2.58 -13.96 -21.58
CA SER A 169 3.09 -13.09 -22.65
C SER A 169 4.46 -13.50 -23.20
N GLY A 170 5.24 -14.27 -22.43
CA GLY A 170 6.63 -14.64 -22.76
C GLY A 170 7.64 -13.50 -22.58
N TYR A 171 7.22 -12.30 -22.16
CA TYR A 171 8.13 -11.19 -21.89
C TYR A 171 8.86 -11.39 -20.56
N SER A 172 10.16 -11.05 -20.56
CA SER A 172 10.97 -11.10 -19.34
C SER A 172 11.18 -9.71 -18.75
N GLY A 173 11.07 -9.60 -17.44
CA GLY A 173 11.18 -8.32 -16.72
C GLY A 173 10.75 -8.43 -15.26
N ALA A 174 10.44 -7.27 -14.68
CA ALA A 174 9.76 -7.19 -13.39
C ALA A 174 8.36 -7.79 -13.52
N LEU A 175 8.03 -8.71 -12.62
CA LEU A 175 6.73 -9.37 -12.56
C LEU A 175 5.93 -8.88 -11.37
N ILE A 176 4.63 -8.73 -11.58
CA ILE A 176 3.68 -8.22 -10.60
C ILE A 176 2.62 -9.26 -10.29
N ASP A 177 2.08 -9.13 -9.08
CA ASP A 177 0.85 -9.79 -8.67
C ASP A 177 -0.27 -8.75 -8.53
N GLN A 178 -1.50 -9.14 -8.88
CA GLN A 178 -2.65 -8.25 -8.86
C GLN A 178 -4.00 -8.97 -8.74
N HIS A 179 -5.00 -8.27 -8.21
CA HIS A 179 -6.39 -8.73 -8.17
C HIS A 179 -7.28 -8.14 -9.27
N SER A 180 -6.70 -7.82 -10.42
CA SER A 180 -7.43 -7.72 -11.68
C SER A 180 -7.45 -9.09 -12.34
N ASN A 181 -8.53 -9.84 -12.11
CA ASN A 181 -8.66 -11.26 -12.48
C ASN A 181 -7.75 -12.24 -11.70
N ASN A 182 -7.24 -11.85 -10.53
CA ASN A 182 -6.45 -12.69 -9.61
C ASN A 182 -5.25 -13.36 -10.32
N VAL A 183 -4.30 -12.53 -10.75
CA VAL A 183 -3.16 -12.94 -11.59
C VAL A 183 -1.87 -12.82 -10.80
N ALA A 184 -1.03 -13.83 -10.91
CA ALA A 184 0.34 -13.84 -10.40
C ALA A 184 1.35 -13.78 -11.55
N HIS A 185 2.53 -13.22 -11.27
CA HIS A 185 3.70 -13.22 -12.15
C HIS A 185 3.49 -12.63 -13.54
N GLU A 186 2.72 -11.56 -13.63
CA GLU A 186 2.46 -10.86 -14.90
C GLU A 186 3.50 -9.78 -15.19
N ILE A 187 3.82 -9.49 -16.45
CA ILE A 187 4.77 -8.41 -16.77
C ILE A 187 4.25 -7.05 -16.27
N TRP A 188 5.09 -6.31 -15.54
CA TRP A 188 4.70 -5.08 -14.82
C TRP A 188 4.03 -4.00 -15.69
N SER A 189 4.37 -3.94 -16.98
CA SER A 189 3.81 -2.94 -17.89
C SER A 189 2.36 -3.22 -18.26
N LEU A 190 1.88 -4.45 -18.07
CA LEU A 190 0.56 -4.94 -18.47
C LEU A 190 0.22 -4.69 -19.94
N SER A 191 1.25 -4.38 -20.76
CA SER A 191 1.09 -3.79 -22.08
C SER A 191 0.32 -4.69 -23.04
N TYR A 192 0.41 -6.02 -22.86
CA TYR A 192 -0.24 -7.00 -23.73
C TYR A 192 -1.71 -7.26 -23.38
N ARG A 193 -2.14 -6.96 -22.14
CA ARG A 193 -3.54 -7.11 -21.69
C ARG A 193 -4.30 -5.79 -21.60
N ASN A 194 -3.58 -4.69 -21.46
CA ASN A 194 -4.16 -3.37 -21.30
C ASN A 194 -4.64 -2.82 -22.64
N THR A 195 -5.96 -2.80 -22.84
CA THR A 195 -6.61 -2.20 -24.02
C THR A 195 -6.36 -0.70 -24.14
N ASP A 196 -6.08 -0.03 -23.02
CA ASP A 196 -5.86 1.41 -22.90
C ASP A 196 -4.36 1.77 -22.85
N ARG A 197 -3.46 0.82 -23.18
CA ARG A 197 -1.99 0.99 -23.09
C ARG A 197 -1.43 2.26 -23.75
N ASN A 198 -2.11 2.79 -24.77
CA ASN A 198 -1.69 3.99 -25.50
C ASN A 198 -1.91 5.29 -24.71
N THR A 199 -2.89 5.31 -23.82
CA THR A 199 -3.18 6.44 -22.92
C THR A 199 -2.62 6.23 -21.53
N THR A 200 -2.26 4.98 -21.20
CA THR A 200 -1.83 4.63 -19.86
C THR A 200 -0.52 5.30 -19.45
N THR A 201 -0.49 5.83 -18.23
CA THR A 201 0.73 6.21 -17.50
C THR A 201 0.90 5.32 -16.28
N ILE A 202 2.07 4.70 -16.16
CA ILE A 202 2.45 3.83 -15.04
C ILE A 202 3.34 4.61 -14.09
N TYR A 203 3.00 4.64 -12.81
CA TYR A 203 3.71 5.31 -11.73
C TYR A 203 4.44 4.27 -10.89
N CYS A 204 5.76 4.39 -10.80
CA CYS A 204 6.61 3.47 -10.06
C CYS A 204 6.88 4.03 -8.66
N VAL A 205 6.37 3.38 -7.61
CA VAL A 205 6.43 3.90 -6.23
C VAL A 205 7.28 2.99 -5.36
N HIS A 206 8.39 3.53 -4.85
CA HIS A 206 9.26 2.86 -3.90
C HIS A 206 8.71 2.93 -2.48
N MET A 207 8.55 1.80 -1.80
CA MET A 207 7.98 1.71 -0.44
C MET A 207 9.07 1.69 0.66
N TYR A 208 8.84 2.34 1.80
CA TYR A 208 9.80 2.52 2.90
C TYR A 208 9.54 1.67 4.14
#